data_AF-A0A7U7ERH6-F1
#
_entry.id   AF-A0A7U7ERH6-F1
#
_cell.length_a   1.000
_cell.length_b   1.000
_cell.length_c   1.000
_cell.angle_alpha   90.00
_cell.angle_beta   90.00
_cell.angle_gamma   90.00
#
_symmetry.space_group_name_H-M   'P 1'
#
loop_
_entity.id
_entity.type
_entity.pdbx_description
1 polymer ?
#
loop_
_entity_poly.entity_id
_entity_poly.type
_entity_poly.pdbx_seq_one_letter_code
_entity_poly.pdbx_strand_id
1 'polypeptide(L)'
;MLSEKSWVSGFGAFFVYFLIFLIFYHQYIFVNLEEALGVEIFLKAWKELLVFILLPVVFYAFSLRGWPRDRAASTFILMLFWLFSVFASSRGSLFEDFLSFKAFSTPLLLASVLYFINLYSLNMHRHYVNAFCLVSLLFSFYACYQYLAFTVPEDFWYYNIFIARGHEQNFWEFFRGDRPRLSSFFTSSLEFALTLTFCYAIFFSMFMGTVGVRRLLWGGVVSFLLLVITISSVRSALVLIIVGHMCVFFFSYVRPVMRKFWMFAFVAFLVLATFWAIKTGVIADLSSAGRLRQWEEFFSLVAASPLGEGASSVGVGRLYWFDSFYINLFLSIGLILGVVYLLFMFSPAFYLISLYKGEAYRRASLHTRALSYGVVFYTPGLLYSFVFQSFFNAVAIYIYTMVSFSVCFYFKKNGASDK
;
A
#
# COMPACT_ATOMS: atom_id res chain seq x y z
N MET A 1 3.11 41.29 4.75
CA MET A 1 3.06 40.12 5.65
C MET A 1 2.15 39.07 5.05
N LEU A 2 2.70 38.15 4.24
CA LEU A 2 2.01 36.88 3.96
C LEU A 2 1.97 36.13 5.29
N SER A 3 0.78 35.94 5.86
CA SER A 3 0.65 35.35 7.19
C SER A 3 1.35 33.98 7.21
N GLU A 4 2.01 33.66 8.32
CA GLU A 4 2.73 32.41 8.56
C GLU A 4 1.91 31.15 8.18
N LYS A 5 0.57 31.25 8.27
CA LYS A 5 -0.38 30.21 7.82
C LYS A 5 -0.37 29.97 6.30
N SER A 6 -0.14 31.00 5.48
CA SER A 6 -0.05 30.91 4.01
C SER A 6 1.15 30.08 3.57
N TRP A 7 2.34 30.39 4.11
CA TRP A 7 3.59 29.69 3.79
C TRP A 7 3.56 28.22 4.23
N VAL A 8 3.05 27.94 5.43
CA VAL A 8 2.90 26.57 5.94
C VAL A 8 1.94 25.75 5.08
N SER A 9 0.88 26.38 4.54
CA SER A 9 -0.06 25.71 3.64
C SER A 9 0.53 25.44 2.24
N GLY A 10 1.33 26.37 1.70
CA GLY A 10 2.00 26.21 0.42
C GLY A 10 3.08 25.12 0.44
N PHE A 11 3.94 25.13 1.47
CA PHE A 11 4.97 24.11 1.64
C PHE A 11 4.38 22.71 1.86
N GLY A 12 3.33 22.59 2.69
CA GLY A 12 2.65 21.32 2.90
C GLY A 12 2.02 20.76 1.61
N ALA A 13 1.40 21.62 0.80
CA ALA A 13 0.86 21.22 -0.49
C ALA A 13 1.98 20.74 -1.44
N PHE A 14 3.05 21.52 -1.60
CA PHE A 14 4.21 21.13 -2.41
C PHE A 14 4.77 19.78 -1.97
N PHE A 15 4.96 19.59 -0.66
CA PHE A 15 5.48 18.36 -0.10
C PHE A 15 4.58 17.15 -0.40
N VAL A 16 3.25 17.30 -0.34
CA VAL A 16 2.30 16.23 -0.71
C VAL A 16 2.42 15.86 -2.19
N TYR A 17 2.48 16.84 -3.10
CA TYR A 17 2.68 16.58 -4.53
C TYR A 17 4.02 15.90 -4.79
N PHE A 18 5.10 16.42 -4.21
CA PHE A 18 6.44 15.87 -4.33
C PHE A 18 6.49 14.42 -3.82
N LEU A 19 5.92 14.15 -2.64
CA LEU A 19 5.93 12.82 -2.05
C LEU A 19 5.13 11.81 -2.87
N ILE A 20 3.92 12.16 -3.33
CA ILE A 20 3.11 11.27 -4.17
C ILE A 20 3.80 11.05 -5.52
N PHE A 21 4.34 12.10 -6.15
CA PHE A 21 5.11 11.98 -7.37
C PHE A 21 6.30 11.04 -7.19
N LEU A 22 7.09 11.26 -6.15
CA LEU A 22 8.27 10.44 -5.84
C LEU A 22 7.86 8.98 -5.60
N ILE A 23 6.83 8.71 -4.78
CA ILE A 23 6.35 7.34 -4.52
C ILE A 23 5.98 6.61 -5.81
N PHE A 24 5.32 7.27 -6.76
CA PHE A 24 4.93 6.66 -8.04
C PHE A 24 6.11 6.51 -9.01
N TYR A 25 6.94 7.54 -9.15
CA TYR A 25 8.04 7.56 -10.12
C TYR A 25 9.34 6.95 -9.60
N HIS A 26 9.42 6.54 -8.33
CA HIS A 26 10.69 6.13 -7.72
C HIS A 26 11.41 5.02 -8.48
N GLN A 27 10.70 4.02 -9.02
CA GLN A 27 11.34 2.93 -9.76
C GLN A 27 11.99 3.47 -11.02
N TYR A 28 11.27 4.29 -11.80
CA TYR A 28 11.83 4.93 -12.98
C TYR A 28 13.02 5.84 -12.65
N ILE A 29 12.87 6.75 -11.68
CA ILE A 29 13.91 7.72 -11.33
C ILE A 29 15.15 7.00 -10.80
N PHE A 30 15.00 6.10 -9.83
CA PHE A 30 16.14 5.50 -9.16
C PHE A 30 16.84 4.43 -9.98
N VAL A 31 16.11 3.62 -10.76
CA VAL A 31 16.76 2.63 -11.64
C VAL A 31 17.62 3.34 -12.70
N ASN A 32 17.11 4.41 -13.32
CA ASN A 32 17.89 5.18 -14.31
C ASN A 32 19.05 5.96 -13.67
N LEU A 33 18.86 6.53 -12.47
CA LEU A 33 19.96 7.21 -11.75
C LEU A 33 21.05 6.22 -11.31
N GLU A 34 20.69 5.01 -10.88
CA GLU A 34 21.66 3.97 -10.54
C GLU A 34 22.50 3.59 -11.77
N GLU A 35 21.87 3.45 -12.94
CA GLU A 35 22.57 3.19 -14.20
C GLU A 35 23.51 4.35 -14.57
N ALA A 36 23.03 5.59 -14.50
CA ALA A 36 23.82 6.76 -14.88
C ALA A 36 25.00 7.04 -13.92
N LEU A 37 24.84 6.72 -12.63
CA LEU A 37 25.84 7.01 -11.59
C LEU A 37 26.73 5.81 -11.25
N GLY A 38 26.36 4.59 -11.63
CA GLY A 38 27.06 3.37 -11.26
C GLY A 38 27.01 3.05 -9.75
N VAL A 39 26.07 3.64 -9.01
CA VAL A 39 25.94 3.47 -7.54
C VAL A 39 24.62 2.79 -7.21
N GLU A 40 24.67 1.53 -6.79
CA GLU A 40 23.44 0.74 -6.52
C GLU A 40 22.83 0.95 -5.12
N ILE A 41 23.58 1.48 -4.15
CA ILE A 41 23.24 1.26 -2.73
C ILE A 41 22.36 2.36 -2.13
N PHE A 42 22.60 3.64 -2.46
CA PHE A 42 21.93 4.76 -1.79
C PHE A 42 20.50 5.05 -2.29
N LEU A 43 20.18 4.68 -3.53
CA LEU A 43 18.90 5.03 -4.15
C LEU A 43 17.78 4.02 -3.79
N LYS A 44 18.13 2.77 -3.51
CA LYS A 44 17.17 1.72 -3.08
C LYS A 44 16.60 1.96 -1.67
N ALA A 45 17.27 2.74 -0.83
CA ALA A 45 16.89 3.03 0.56
C ALA A 45 16.29 4.44 0.77
N TRP A 46 15.79 5.08 -0.29
CA TRP A 46 15.34 6.47 -0.23
C TRP A 46 14.18 6.71 0.75
N LYS A 47 13.30 5.71 0.96
CA LYS A 47 12.14 5.83 1.86
C LYS A 47 12.62 5.87 3.31
N GLU A 48 13.64 5.07 3.60
CA GLU A 48 14.34 4.99 4.87
C GLU A 48 15.12 6.28 5.13
N LEU A 49 15.84 6.80 4.13
CA LEU A 49 16.51 8.10 4.21
C LEU A 49 15.51 9.23 4.47
N LEU A 50 14.36 9.22 3.80
CA LEU A 50 13.30 10.20 4.03
C LEU A 50 12.79 10.11 5.48
N VAL A 51 12.52 8.91 6.00
CA VAL A 51 12.14 8.71 7.41
C VAL A 51 13.24 9.24 8.34
N PHE A 52 14.51 8.92 8.07
CA PHE A 52 15.64 9.35 8.88
C PHE A 52 15.82 10.87 8.89
N ILE A 53 15.60 11.55 7.76
CA ILE A 53 15.66 13.02 7.66
C ILE A 53 14.50 13.68 8.42
N LEU A 54 13.31 13.07 8.37
CA LEU A 54 12.10 13.64 8.99
C LEU A 54 12.01 13.36 10.50
N LEU A 55 12.66 12.31 11.00
CA LEU A 55 12.67 11.95 12.43
C LEU A 55 13.20 13.06 13.34
N PRO A 56 14.35 13.71 13.06
CA PRO A 56 14.84 14.85 13.84
C PRO A 56 13.83 15.99 13.93
N VAL A 57 13.08 16.26 12.85
CA VAL A 57 12.03 17.29 12.83
C VAL A 57 10.90 16.94 13.80
N VAL A 58 10.51 15.66 13.87
CA VAL A 58 9.54 15.16 14.85
C VAL A 58 10.05 15.32 16.27
N PHE A 59 11.29 14.89 16.54
CA PHE A 59 11.90 15.02 17.88
C PHE A 59 12.03 16.47 18.32
N TYR A 60 12.43 17.37 17.42
CA TYR A 60 12.48 18.80 17.68
C TYR A 60 11.07 19.38 17.93
N ALA A 61 10.06 18.96 17.17
CA ALA A 61 8.69 19.37 17.40
C ALA A 61 8.17 18.91 18.78
N PHE A 62 8.54 17.70 19.23
CA PHE A 62 8.19 17.19 20.56
C PHE A 62 8.93 17.89 21.69
N SER A 63 10.21 18.23 21.51
CA SER A 63 10.95 18.97 22.53
C SER A 63 10.37 20.36 22.77
N LEU A 64 9.85 21.01 21.72
CA LEU A 64 9.21 22.33 21.81
C LEU A 64 7.77 22.30 22.32
N ARG A 65 6.96 21.31 21.91
CA ARG A 65 5.50 21.29 22.16
C ARG A 65 5.07 20.29 23.24
N GLY A 66 6.02 19.55 23.80
CA GLY A 66 5.76 18.42 24.66
C GLY A 66 5.32 17.18 23.87
N TRP A 67 5.51 16.01 24.47
CA TRP A 67 5.06 14.75 23.88
C TRP A 67 3.54 14.76 23.72
N PRO A 68 3.00 14.29 22.57
CA PRO A 68 1.56 14.22 22.38
C PRO A 68 0.93 13.37 23.48
N ARG A 69 -0.20 13.85 24.03
CA ARG A 69 -0.97 13.17 25.08
C ARG A 69 -1.52 11.81 24.61
N ASP A 70 -1.60 11.61 23.29
CA ASP A 70 -2.06 10.38 22.64
C ASP A 70 -0.96 9.31 22.70
N ARG A 71 -0.90 8.61 23.84
CA ARG A 71 0.17 7.67 24.23
C ARG A 71 0.46 6.61 23.15
N ALA A 72 -0.53 6.21 22.35
CA ALA A 72 -0.41 5.12 21.39
C ALA A 72 0.68 5.30 20.33
N ALA A 73 0.92 6.54 19.87
CA ALA A 73 1.90 6.81 18.83
C ALA A 73 3.33 6.89 19.39
N SER A 74 3.47 7.39 20.63
CA SER A 74 4.71 7.35 21.43
C SER A 74 5.07 5.92 21.84
N THR A 75 4.07 5.10 22.20
CA THR A 75 4.22 3.67 22.47
C THR A 75 4.57 2.89 21.20
N PHE A 76 4.09 3.30 20.02
CA PHE A 76 4.47 2.68 18.75
C PHE A 76 5.92 2.96 18.34
N ILE A 77 6.40 4.20 18.56
CA ILE A 77 7.83 4.53 18.41
C ILE A 77 8.67 3.71 19.39
N LEU A 78 8.24 3.59 20.65
CA LEU A 78 8.88 2.74 21.65
C LEU A 78 8.80 1.24 21.31
N MET A 79 7.76 0.79 20.60
CA MET A 79 7.57 -0.59 20.15
C MET A 79 8.43 -0.91 18.93
N LEU A 80 8.63 0.03 18.01
CA LEU A 80 9.61 -0.04 16.92
C LEU A 80 11.04 -0.06 17.47
N PHE A 81 11.31 0.73 18.51
CA PHE A 81 12.55 0.69 19.29
C PHE A 81 12.73 -0.65 20.02
N TRP A 82 11.66 -1.25 20.55
CA TRP A 82 11.69 -2.59 21.16
C TRP A 82 11.85 -3.72 20.13
N LEU A 83 11.25 -3.59 18.94
CA LEU A 83 11.47 -4.48 17.80
C LEU A 83 12.94 -4.45 17.38
N PHE A 84 13.55 -3.27 17.33
CA PHE A 84 14.99 -3.09 17.14
C PHE A 84 15.83 -3.87 18.17
N SER A 85 15.41 -3.88 19.44
CA SER A 85 16.04 -4.65 20.53
C SER A 85 15.83 -6.17 20.43
N VAL A 86 14.74 -6.64 19.84
CA VAL A 86 14.49 -8.08 19.59
C VAL A 86 15.30 -8.58 18.39
N PHE A 87 15.52 -7.74 17.37
CA PHE A 87 16.45 -8.06 16.27
C PHE A 87 17.91 -8.22 16.72
N ALA A 88 18.31 -7.56 17.81
CA ALA A 88 19.59 -7.79 18.48
C ALA A 88 19.74 -9.21 19.08
N SER A 89 18.67 -10.01 19.11
CA SER A 89 18.64 -11.38 19.66
C SER A 89 18.65 -12.50 18.60
N SER A 90 18.87 -12.18 17.32
CA SER A 90 18.78 -13.15 16.21
C SER A 90 20.10 -13.87 15.91
N ARG A 91 20.00 -15.14 15.46
CA ARG A 91 21.11 -16.08 15.16
C ARG A 91 21.82 -15.83 13.81
N GLY A 92 21.59 -14.68 13.18
CA GLY A 92 22.13 -14.28 11.88
C GLY A 92 22.99 -13.02 11.95
N SER A 93 23.40 -12.48 10.80
CA SER A 93 24.10 -11.19 10.77
C SER A 93 23.08 -10.06 10.94
N LEU A 94 23.25 -9.23 11.98
CA LEU A 94 22.33 -8.11 12.33
C LEU A 94 21.98 -7.19 11.15
N PHE A 95 22.90 -7.07 10.19
CA PHE A 95 22.72 -6.29 8.99
C PHE A 95 21.66 -6.86 8.03
N GLU A 96 21.62 -8.18 7.87
CA GLU A 96 20.66 -8.84 6.97
C GLU A 96 19.25 -8.84 7.54
N ASP A 97 19.12 -9.04 8.86
CA ASP A 97 17.86 -8.92 9.56
C ASP A 97 17.28 -7.50 9.47
N PHE A 98 18.13 -6.48 9.54
CA PHE A 98 17.74 -5.09 9.30
C PHE A 98 17.22 -4.87 7.87
N LEU A 99 17.93 -5.42 6.87
CA LEU A 99 17.54 -5.27 5.46
C LEU A 99 16.20 -5.89 5.11
N SER A 100 15.82 -7.00 5.75
CA SER A 100 14.52 -7.63 5.54
C SER A 100 13.41 -6.96 6.37
N PHE A 101 13.69 -6.57 7.62
CA PHE A 101 12.71 -5.92 8.48
C PHE A 101 12.27 -4.54 8.00
N LYS A 102 13.17 -3.80 7.31
CA LYS A 102 12.84 -2.48 6.78
C LYS A 102 11.65 -2.51 5.82
N ALA A 103 11.43 -3.62 5.11
CA ALA A 103 10.33 -3.72 4.15
C ALA A 103 8.94 -3.71 4.81
N PHE A 104 8.87 -4.14 6.06
CA PHE A 104 7.65 -4.12 6.88
C PHE A 104 7.52 -2.82 7.69
N SER A 105 8.61 -2.34 8.27
CA SER A 105 8.58 -1.20 9.20
C SER A 105 8.50 0.16 8.50
N THR A 106 9.16 0.34 7.36
CA THR A 106 9.27 1.64 6.68
C THR A 106 7.92 2.25 6.26
N PRO A 107 6.94 1.50 5.70
CA PRO A 107 5.62 2.06 5.39
C PRO A 107 4.87 2.61 6.60
N LEU A 108 5.01 1.96 7.77
CA LEU A 108 4.37 2.38 9.01
C LEU A 108 5.11 3.55 9.67
N LEU A 109 6.44 3.49 9.66
CA LEU A 109 7.31 4.57 10.14
C LEU A 109 7.05 5.86 9.36
N LEU A 110 7.04 5.79 8.03
CA LEU A 110 6.76 6.94 7.18
C LEU A 110 5.37 7.52 7.48
N ALA A 111 4.33 6.70 7.53
CA ALA A 111 2.98 7.15 7.84
C ALA A 111 2.89 7.82 9.23
N SER A 112 3.62 7.30 10.21
CA SER A 112 3.69 7.82 11.58
C SER A 112 4.48 9.13 11.67
N VAL A 113 5.61 9.25 10.97
CA VAL A 113 6.40 10.48 10.95
C VAL A 113 5.60 11.62 10.30
N LEU A 114 4.94 11.35 9.18
CA LEU A 114 4.05 12.31 8.51
C LEU A 114 2.87 12.71 9.40
N TYR A 115 2.38 11.79 10.24
CA TYR A 115 1.38 12.08 11.26
C TYR A 115 1.89 13.12 12.26
N PHE A 116 3.06 12.92 12.82
CA PHE A 116 3.59 13.80 13.86
C PHE A 116 4.02 15.19 13.35
N ILE A 117 4.46 15.29 12.10
CA ILE A 117 4.77 16.58 11.46
C ILE A 117 3.48 17.37 11.13
N ASN A 118 2.29 16.80 11.39
CA ASN A 118 0.98 17.42 11.16
C ASN A 118 0.76 17.81 9.68
N LEU A 119 1.38 17.06 8.76
CA LEU A 119 1.12 17.18 7.32
C LEU A 119 -0.31 16.76 6.95
N TYR A 120 -1.03 16.11 7.86
CA TYR A 120 -2.44 15.72 7.69
C TYR A 120 -3.45 16.78 8.11
N SER A 121 -3.09 18.07 8.02
CA SER A 121 -4.05 19.15 8.27
C SER A 121 -5.25 19.09 7.30
N LEU A 122 -6.44 19.53 7.74
CA LEU A 122 -7.72 19.46 7.00
C LEU A 122 -7.62 19.93 5.52
N ASN A 123 -6.75 20.90 5.24
CA ASN A 123 -6.59 21.49 3.91
C ASN A 123 -5.79 20.60 2.94
N MET A 124 -5.10 19.56 3.43
CA MET A 124 -4.19 18.75 2.61
C MET A 124 -4.88 17.62 1.84
N HIS A 125 -6.04 17.12 2.29
CA HIS A 125 -6.75 16.04 1.60
C HIS A 125 -7.14 16.37 0.16
N ARG A 126 -7.42 17.65 -0.15
CA ARG A 126 -7.62 18.11 -1.52
C ARG A 126 -6.35 17.93 -2.37
N HIS A 127 -5.19 18.26 -1.81
CA HIS A 127 -3.90 18.09 -2.48
C HIS A 127 -3.55 16.62 -2.70
N TYR A 128 -3.86 15.72 -1.74
CA TYR A 128 -3.76 14.27 -1.95
C TYR A 128 -4.58 13.82 -3.16
N VAL A 129 -5.87 14.14 -3.19
CA VAL A 129 -6.75 13.72 -4.30
C VAL A 129 -6.28 14.28 -5.64
N ASN A 130 -5.88 15.55 -5.69
CA ASN A 130 -5.38 16.18 -6.91
C ASN A 130 -4.05 15.55 -7.39
N ALA A 131 -3.12 15.30 -6.48
CA ALA A 131 -1.84 14.67 -6.80
C ALA A 131 -2.05 13.23 -7.31
N PHE A 132 -2.89 12.44 -6.64
CA PHE A 132 -3.26 11.11 -7.14
C PHE A 132 -3.91 11.20 -8.52
N CYS A 133 -4.79 12.17 -8.76
CA CYS A 133 -5.46 12.34 -10.06
C CYS A 133 -4.43 12.63 -11.16
N LEU A 134 -3.56 13.61 -10.95
CA LEU A 134 -2.52 13.98 -11.90
C LEU A 134 -1.61 12.78 -12.24
N VAL A 135 -1.07 12.13 -11.22
CA VAL A 135 -0.09 11.06 -11.42
C VAL A 135 -0.76 9.81 -12.00
N SER A 136 -1.93 9.41 -11.53
CA SER A 136 -2.64 8.24 -12.07
C SER A 136 -3.05 8.42 -13.54
N LEU A 137 -3.42 9.64 -13.97
CA LEU A 137 -3.71 9.93 -15.36
C LEU A 137 -2.45 9.84 -16.23
N LEU A 138 -1.34 10.47 -15.81
CA LEU A 138 -0.06 10.38 -16.53
C LEU A 138 0.39 8.93 -16.72
N PHE A 139 0.33 8.13 -15.64
CA PHE A 139 0.67 6.71 -15.70
C PHE A 139 -0.27 5.92 -16.61
N SER A 140 -1.56 6.24 -16.58
CA SER A 140 -2.57 5.59 -17.41
C SER A 140 -2.40 5.90 -18.90
N PHE A 141 -2.07 7.15 -19.27
CA PHE A 141 -1.76 7.50 -20.64
C PHE A 141 -0.52 6.76 -21.14
N TYR A 142 0.54 6.69 -20.34
CA TYR A 142 1.72 5.91 -20.69
C TYR A 142 1.42 4.42 -20.79
N ALA A 143 0.56 3.87 -19.92
CA ALA A 143 0.12 2.47 -20.01
C ALA A 143 -0.68 2.21 -21.30
N CYS A 144 -1.53 3.14 -21.74
CA CYS A 144 -2.20 3.04 -23.04
C CYS A 144 -1.20 3.06 -24.19
N TYR A 145 -0.16 3.91 -24.11
CA TYR A 145 0.94 3.90 -25.07
C TYR A 145 1.65 2.53 -25.11
N GLN A 146 2.01 1.97 -23.94
CA GLN A 146 2.59 0.63 -23.85
C GLN A 146 1.69 -0.42 -24.51
N TYR A 147 0.39 -0.37 -24.25
CA TYR A 147 -0.57 -1.32 -24.83
C TYR A 147 -0.60 -1.28 -26.36
N LEU A 148 -0.43 -0.10 -26.96
CA LEU A 148 -0.53 0.11 -28.40
C LEU A 148 0.81 -0.09 -29.12
N ALA A 149 1.92 0.22 -28.46
CA ALA A 149 3.23 0.29 -29.10
C ALA A 149 4.15 -0.89 -28.77
N PHE A 150 3.98 -1.56 -27.61
CA PHE A 150 4.96 -2.55 -27.16
C PHE A 150 4.64 -3.92 -27.74
N THR A 151 5.60 -4.48 -28.45
CA THR A 151 5.50 -5.76 -29.16
C THR A 151 6.57 -6.74 -28.71
N VAL A 152 7.68 -6.25 -28.16
CA VAL A 152 8.81 -7.06 -27.66
C VAL A 152 9.24 -6.62 -26.26
N PRO A 153 9.87 -7.50 -25.44
CA PRO A 153 10.31 -7.15 -24.08
C PRO A 153 11.25 -5.93 -24.02
N GLU A 154 12.07 -5.74 -25.04
CA GLU A 154 13.04 -4.64 -25.19
C GLU A 154 12.37 -3.26 -25.23
N ASP A 155 11.09 -3.20 -25.59
CA ASP A 155 10.31 -1.96 -25.61
C ASP A 155 10.11 -1.41 -24.19
N PHE A 156 10.22 -2.25 -23.16
CA PHE A 156 10.10 -1.82 -21.77
C PHE A 156 11.36 -1.08 -21.31
N TRP A 157 11.16 0.13 -20.78
CA TRP A 157 12.24 1.04 -20.38
C TRP A 157 13.26 0.45 -19.40
N TYR A 158 12.89 -0.56 -18.61
CA TYR A 158 13.77 -1.21 -17.64
C TYR A 158 14.43 -2.50 -18.16
N TYR A 159 14.06 -2.99 -19.35
CA TYR A 159 14.51 -4.29 -19.87
C TYR A 159 16.03 -4.35 -20.00
N ASN A 160 16.62 -3.43 -20.77
CA ASN A 160 18.07 -3.40 -21.03
C ASN A 160 18.87 -3.25 -19.73
N ILE A 161 18.35 -2.45 -18.79
CA ILE A 161 18.99 -2.20 -17.49
C ILE A 161 19.05 -3.51 -16.67
N PHE A 162 17.98 -4.30 -16.70
CA PHE A 162 17.92 -5.55 -15.94
C PHE A 162 18.78 -6.65 -16.56
N ILE A 163 18.80 -6.75 -17.89
CA ILE A 163 19.70 -7.67 -18.60
C ILE A 163 21.17 -7.31 -18.33
N ALA A 164 21.54 -6.02 -18.37
CA ALA A 164 22.89 -5.57 -18.06
C ALA A 164 23.34 -5.90 -16.62
N ARG A 165 22.38 -6.03 -15.69
CA ARG A 165 22.62 -6.44 -14.29
C ARG A 165 22.63 -7.95 -14.07
N GLY A 166 22.47 -8.75 -15.13
CA GLY A 166 22.42 -10.20 -15.04
C GLY A 166 21.13 -10.75 -14.43
N HIS A 167 20.05 -9.98 -14.42
CA HIS A 167 18.75 -10.51 -14.03
C HIS A 167 18.20 -11.39 -15.15
N GLU A 168 17.89 -12.65 -14.82
CA GLU A 168 17.10 -13.51 -15.70
C GLU A 168 15.67 -12.95 -15.78
N GLN A 169 15.25 -12.63 -17.00
CA GLN A 169 13.98 -11.99 -17.30
C GLN A 169 13.16 -12.93 -18.17
N ASN A 170 11.98 -13.33 -17.70
CA ASN A 170 11.16 -14.28 -18.44
C ASN A 170 10.10 -13.56 -19.29
N PHE A 171 9.80 -14.09 -20.47
CA PHE A 171 8.83 -13.47 -21.39
C PHE A 171 7.45 -13.21 -20.75
N TRP A 172 6.98 -14.13 -19.88
CA TRP A 172 5.68 -14.03 -19.20
C TRP A 172 5.60 -12.91 -18.14
N GLU A 173 6.73 -12.28 -17.79
CA GLU A 173 6.78 -11.11 -16.91
C GLU A 173 6.35 -9.84 -17.65
N PHE A 174 6.62 -9.79 -18.96
CA PHE A 174 6.31 -8.67 -19.85
C PHE A 174 5.04 -8.88 -20.66
N PHE A 175 4.74 -10.12 -21.06
CA PHE A 175 3.61 -10.44 -21.92
C PHE A 175 2.72 -11.52 -21.31
N ARG A 176 1.44 -11.50 -21.69
CA ARG A 176 0.47 -12.55 -21.37
C ARG A 176 -0.19 -13.01 -22.65
N GLY A 177 0.34 -14.09 -23.23
CA GLY A 177 0.09 -14.39 -24.64
C GLY A 177 0.64 -13.24 -25.49
N ASP A 178 -0.18 -12.71 -26.39
CA ASP A 178 0.27 -11.66 -27.33
C ASP A 178 0.05 -10.23 -26.81
N ARG A 179 -0.30 -10.06 -25.53
CA ARG A 179 -0.63 -8.76 -24.94
C ARG A 179 0.41 -8.32 -23.92
N PRO A 180 0.88 -7.07 -23.95
CA PRO A 180 1.80 -6.56 -22.95
C PRO A 180 1.12 -6.46 -21.57
N ARG A 181 1.85 -6.82 -20.53
CA ARG A 181 1.50 -6.63 -19.13
C ARG A 181 1.89 -5.22 -18.72
N LEU A 182 0.92 -4.32 -18.81
CA LEU A 182 1.15 -2.90 -18.58
C LEU A 182 1.71 -2.65 -17.18
N SER A 183 2.83 -1.94 -17.12
CA SER A 183 3.49 -1.57 -15.87
C SER A 183 3.72 -0.06 -15.77
N SER A 184 3.51 0.69 -16.86
CA SER A 184 3.81 2.11 -16.93
C SER A 184 5.26 2.38 -16.50
N PHE A 185 5.48 3.33 -15.58
CA PHE A 185 6.78 3.61 -14.97
C PHE A 185 7.14 2.70 -13.78
N PHE A 186 6.35 1.66 -13.52
CA PHE A 186 6.73 0.58 -12.61
C PHE A 186 7.49 -0.53 -13.36
N THR A 187 8.32 -1.25 -12.64
CA THR A 187 8.97 -2.50 -13.06
C THR A 187 8.05 -3.71 -12.84
N SER A 188 6.93 -3.53 -12.11
CA SER A 188 5.94 -4.57 -11.85
C SER A 188 4.54 -4.16 -12.30
N SER A 189 3.95 -4.95 -13.20
CA SER A 189 2.55 -4.79 -13.64
C SER A 189 1.55 -4.92 -12.49
N LEU A 190 1.86 -5.76 -11.50
CA LEU A 190 1.02 -5.97 -10.32
C LEU A 190 0.96 -4.70 -9.45
N GLU A 191 2.11 -4.08 -9.18
CA GLU A 191 2.17 -2.84 -8.38
C GLU A 191 1.43 -1.69 -9.06
N PHE A 192 1.60 -1.57 -10.38
CA PHE A 192 0.89 -0.60 -11.19
C PHE A 192 -0.63 -0.76 -11.05
N ALA A 193 -1.14 -1.97 -11.35
CA ALA A 193 -2.58 -2.21 -11.36
C ALA A 193 -3.22 -2.04 -9.98
N LEU A 194 -2.53 -2.44 -8.90
CA LEU A 194 -3.01 -2.29 -7.53
C LEU A 194 -3.06 -0.82 -7.08
N THR A 195 -2.00 -0.08 -7.37
CA THR A 195 -1.96 1.38 -7.13
C THR A 195 -3.09 2.08 -7.89
N LEU A 196 -3.35 1.67 -9.14
CA LEU A 196 -4.42 2.23 -9.95
C LEU A 196 -5.80 1.89 -9.41
N THR A 197 -6.01 0.67 -8.88
CA THR A 197 -7.27 0.30 -8.22
C THR A 197 -7.55 1.14 -6.97
N PHE A 198 -6.52 1.50 -6.19
CA PHE A 198 -6.69 2.41 -5.06
C PHE A 198 -7.13 3.81 -5.53
N CYS A 199 -6.50 4.33 -6.58
CA CYS A 199 -6.88 5.61 -7.19
C CYS A 199 -8.30 5.58 -7.77
N TYR A 200 -8.67 4.48 -8.45
CA TYR A 200 -10.01 4.22 -8.95
C TYR A 200 -11.04 4.35 -7.82
N ALA A 201 -10.81 3.73 -6.66
CA ALA A 201 -11.75 3.79 -5.54
C ALA A 201 -11.96 5.23 -5.03
N ILE A 202 -10.88 6.01 -4.93
CA ILE A 202 -10.96 7.43 -4.53
C ILE A 202 -11.81 8.22 -5.54
N PHE A 203 -11.54 8.09 -6.84
CA PHE A 203 -12.26 8.85 -7.87
C PHE A 203 -13.68 8.37 -8.11
N PHE A 204 -13.95 7.08 -7.88
CA PHE A 204 -15.31 6.55 -7.86
C PHE A 204 -16.14 7.24 -6.78
N SER A 205 -15.56 7.48 -5.59
CA SER A 205 -16.22 8.25 -4.55
C SER A 205 -16.43 9.72 -4.94
N MET A 206 -15.46 10.35 -5.61
CA MET A 206 -15.61 11.71 -6.15
C MET A 206 -16.74 11.79 -7.20
N PHE A 207 -16.82 10.81 -8.09
CA PHE A 207 -17.90 10.67 -9.07
C PHE A 207 -19.27 10.57 -8.39
N MET A 208 -19.40 9.69 -7.38
CA MET A 208 -20.66 9.51 -6.66
C MET A 208 -21.05 10.71 -5.79
N GLY A 209 -20.08 11.52 -5.35
CA GLY A 209 -20.29 12.66 -4.47
C GLY A 209 -20.41 14.02 -5.17
N THR A 210 -20.37 14.07 -6.50
CA THR A 210 -20.47 15.30 -7.30
C THR A 210 -21.69 15.30 -8.22
N VAL A 211 -22.08 16.48 -8.72
CA VAL A 211 -23.22 16.68 -9.63
C VAL A 211 -22.82 17.56 -10.83
N GLY A 212 -23.62 17.53 -11.90
CA GLY A 212 -23.42 18.33 -13.11
C GLY A 212 -22.13 17.98 -13.88
N VAL A 213 -21.48 19.00 -14.46
CA VAL A 213 -20.25 18.84 -15.28
C VAL A 213 -19.13 18.16 -14.49
N ARG A 214 -18.99 18.44 -13.19
CA ARG A 214 -17.97 17.80 -12.36
C ARG A 214 -18.18 16.28 -12.25
N ARG A 215 -19.43 15.82 -12.22
CA ARG A 215 -19.76 14.39 -12.22
C ARG A 215 -19.36 13.75 -13.54
N LEU A 216 -19.57 14.41 -14.67
CA LEU A 216 -19.13 13.92 -15.97
C LEU A 216 -17.60 13.81 -16.06
N LEU A 217 -16.87 14.82 -15.57
CA LEU A 217 -15.41 14.79 -15.52
C LEU A 217 -14.87 13.62 -14.69
N TRP A 218 -15.39 13.43 -13.47
CA TRP A 218 -14.99 12.30 -12.63
C TRP A 218 -15.45 10.96 -13.21
N GLY A 219 -16.61 10.92 -13.88
CA GLY A 219 -17.06 9.75 -14.63
C GLY A 219 -16.07 9.36 -15.73
N GLY A 220 -15.59 10.34 -16.50
CA GLY A 220 -14.54 10.14 -17.51
C GLY A 220 -13.24 9.59 -16.90
N VAL A 221 -12.77 10.16 -15.79
CA VAL A 221 -11.57 9.67 -15.08
C VAL A 221 -11.76 8.23 -14.61
N VAL A 222 -12.89 7.91 -13.97
CA VAL A 222 -13.20 6.56 -13.47
C VAL A 222 -13.29 5.54 -14.60
N SER A 223 -13.98 5.88 -15.69
CA SER A 223 -14.08 5.03 -16.88
C SER A 223 -12.72 4.79 -17.53
N PHE A 224 -11.89 5.82 -17.62
CA PHE A 224 -10.53 5.70 -18.16
C PHE A 224 -9.64 4.81 -17.30
N LEU A 225 -9.66 4.99 -15.97
CA LEU A 225 -8.90 4.10 -15.08
C LEU A 225 -9.40 2.66 -15.14
N LEU A 226 -10.72 2.44 -15.20
CA LEU A 226 -11.28 1.10 -15.32
C LEU A 226 -10.88 0.41 -16.63
N LEU A 227 -10.85 1.17 -17.74
CA LEU A 227 -10.34 0.69 -19.02
C LEU A 227 -8.89 0.23 -18.88
N VAL A 228 -8.02 1.09 -18.34
CA VAL A 228 -6.58 0.83 -18.16
C VAL A 228 -6.33 -0.39 -17.27
N ILE A 229 -7.05 -0.50 -16.14
CA ILE A 229 -6.97 -1.67 -15.25
C ILE A 229 -7.38 -2.94 -16.00
N THR A 230 -8.41 -2.88 -16.85
CA THR A 230 -8.88 -4.02 -17.63
C THR A 230 -7.84 -4.47 -18.67
N ILE A 231 -7.26 -3.53 -19.42
CA ILE A 231 -6.26 -3.84 -20.45
C ILE A 231 -4.88 -4.22 -19.86
N SER A 232 -4.60 -3.87 -18.60
CA SER A 232 -3.36 -4.26 -17.90
C SER A 232 -3.17 -5.77 -17.75
N SER A 233 -4.22 -6.57 -17.95
CA SER A 233 -4.22 -8.04 -17.86
C SER A 233 -3.85 -8.59 -16.46
N VAL A 234 -3.96 -7.76 -15.42
CA VAL A 234 -3.74 -8.12 -14.01
C VAL A 234 -5.06 -8.49 -13.32
N ARG A 235 -5.37 -9.79 -13.31
CA ARG A 235 -6.64 -10.33 -12.76
C ARG A 235 -6.89 -9.95 -11.29
N SER A 236 -5.83 -9.91 -10.48
CA SER A 236 -5.93 -9.57 -9.05
C SER A 236 -6.50 -8.16 -8.84
N ALA A 237 -6.20 -7.20 -9.71
CA ALA A 237 -6.74 -5.84 -9.63
C ALA A 237 -8.26 -5.82 -9.88
N LEU A 238 -8.75 -6.60 -10.85
CA LEU A 238 -10.19 -6.73 -11.13
C LEU A 238 -10.94 -7.42 -9.99
N VAL A 239 -10.36 -8.50 -9.44
CA VAL A 239 -10.90 -9.17 -8.24
C VAL A 239 -11.01 -8.17 -7.09
N LEU A 240 -9.98 -7.35 -6.88
CA LEU A 240 -9.98 -6.30 -5.86
C LEU A 240 -11.12 -5.29 -6.05
N ILE A 241 -11.39 -4.90 -7.30
CA ILE A 241 -12.49 -3.99 -7.63
C ILE A 241 -13.83 -4.61 -7.23
N ILE A 242 -14.06 -5.86 -7.61
CA ILE A 242 -15.31 -6.58 -7.32
C ILE A 242 -15.49 -6.72 -5.81
N VAL A 243 -14.48 -7.27 -5.13
CA VAL A 243 -14.46 -7.48 -3.67
C VAL A 243 -14.69 -6.15 -2.93
N GLY A 244 -14.01 -5.08 -3.34
CA GLY A 244 -14.13 -3.76 -2.74
C GLY A 244 -15.56 -3.18 -2.85
N HIS A 245 -16.19 -3.25 -4.03
CA HIS A 245 -17.57 -2.80 -4.19
C HIS A 245 -18.55 -3.65 -3.39
N MET A 246 -18.40 -4.98 -3.40
CA MET A 246 -19.26 -5.88 -2.63
C MET A 246 -19.19 -5.56 -1.13
N CYS A 247 -17.99 -5.37 -0.58
CA CYS A 247 -17.82 -5.00 0.81
C CYS A 247 -18.45 -3.65 1.14
N VAL A 248 -18.19 -2.62 0.33
CA VAL A 248 -18.72 -1.27 0.58
C VAL A 248 -20.24 -1.23 0.45
N PHE A 249 -20.80 -1.95 -0.52
CA PHE A 249 -22.23 -2.15 -0.67
C PHE A 249 -22.79 -2.82 0.58
N PHE A 250 -22.22 -3.96 0.99
CA PHE A 250 -22.66 -4.69 2.18
C PHE A 250 -22.59 -3.85 3.46
N PHE A 251 -21.50 -3.10 3.70
CA PHE A 251 -21.36 -2.19 4.85
C PHE A 251 -22.40 -1.08 4.90
N SER A 252 -23.07 -0.79 3.77
CA SER A 252 -24.17 0.16 3.72
C SER A 252 -25.43 -0.34 4.44
N TYR A 253 -25.60 -1.65 4.57
CA TYR A 253 -26.78 -2.28 5.18
C TYR A 253 -26.50 -2.87 6.56
N VAL A 254 -25.23 -3.09 6.90
CA VAL A 254 -24.81 -3.67 8.19
C VAL A 254 -24.69 -2.62 9.27
N ARG A 255 -25.16 -2.95 10.49
CA ARG A 255 -24.98 -2.12 11.69
C ARG A 255 -23.48 -1.82 11.92
N PRO A 256 -23.10 -0.56 12.23
CA PRO A 256 -21.70 -0.14 12.32
C PRO A 256 -20.80 -1.05 13.18
N VAL A 257 -21.32 -1.53 14.32
CA VAL A 257 -20.61 -2.41 15.26
C VAL A 257 -20.23 -3.76 14.62
N MET A 258 -21.07 -4.28 13.71
CA MET A 258 -20.87 -5.59 13.10
C MET A 258 -20.00 -5.56 11.83
N ARG A 259 -19.73 -4.38 11.25
CA ARG A 259 -19.03 -4.28 9.96
C ARG A 259 -17.64 -4.91 9.96
N LYS A 260 -16.89 -4.75 11.06
CA LYS A 260 -15.55 -5.33 11.21
C LYS A 260 -15.61 -6.86 11.18
N PHE A 261 -16.50 -7.44 11.99
CA PHE A 261 -16.72 -8.89 12.03
C PHE A 261 -17.07 -9.43 10.64
N TRP A 262 -18.04 -8.80 9.97
CA TRP A 262 -18.46 -9.23 8.65
C TRP A 262 -17.39 -9.08 7.57
N MET A 263 -16.52 -8.06 7.66
CA MET A 263 -15.38 -7.94 6.75
C MET A 263 -14.46 -9.15 6.87
N PHE A 264 -14.09 -9.52 8.10
CA PHE A 264 -13.23 -10.68 8.33
C PHE A 264 -13.91 -11.96 7.88
N ALA A 265 -15.20 -12.14 8.19
CA ALA A 265 -15.96 -13.30 7.75
C ALA A 265 -16.02 -13.40 6.21
N PHE A 266 -16.24 -12.27 5.52
CA PHE A 266 -16.27 -12.23 4.06
C PHE A 266 -14.90 -12.53 3.44
N VAL A 267 -13.83 -11.93 3.95
CA VAL A 267 -12.46 -12.21 3.48
C VAL A 267 -12.10 -13.68 3.73
N ALA A 268 -12.39 -14.21 4.93
CA ALA A 268 -12.15 -15.61 5.25
C ALA A 268 -12.92 -16.55 4.31
N PHE A 269 -14.20 -16.26 4.05
CA PHE A 269 -15.01 -17.00 3.09
C PHE A 269 -14.38 -16.99 1.69
N LEU A 270 -13.94 -15.83 1.19
CA LEU A 270 -13.29 -15.73 -0.13
C LEU A 270 -11.98 -16.51 -0.19
N VAL A 271 -11.17 -16.46 0.86
CA VAL A 271 -9.91 -17.20 0.96
C VAL A 271 -10.18 -18.71 0.93
N LEU A 272 -11.12 -19.19 1.76
CA LEU A 272 -11.50 -20.59 1.81
C LEU A 272 -12.10 -21.06 0.47
N ALA A 273 -12.96 -20.26 -0.15
CA ALA A 273 -13.52 -20.56 -1.46
C ALA A 273 -12.44 -20.63 -2.55
N THR A 274 -11.42 -19.74 -2.49
CA THR A 274 -10.29 -19.76 -3.42
C THR A 274 -9.45 -21.02 -3.24
N PHE A 275 -9.09 -21.39 -2.00
CA PHE A 275 -8.37 -22.63 -1.73
C PHE A 275 -9.17 -23.87 -2.13
N TRP A 276 -10.47 -23.88 -1.88
CA TRP A 276 -11.36 -24.95 -2.31
C TRP A 276 -11.37 -25.08 -3.84
N ALA A 277 -11.49 -23.97 -4.58
CA ALA A 277 -11.45 -23.96 -6.03
C ALA A 277 -10.10 -24.40 -6.63
N ILE A 278 -8.99 -24.08 -5.96
CA ILE A 278 -7.66 -24.61 -6.32
C ILE A 278 -7.62 -26.12 -6.08
N LYS A 279 -8.06 -26.58 -4.90
CA LYS A 279 -8.03 -28.00 -4.53
C LYS A 279 -8.90 -28.89 -5.42
N THR A 280 -10.06 -28.40 -5.85
CA THR A 280 -10.97 -29.14 -6.74
C THR A 280 -10.61 -29.04 -8.22
N GLY A 281 -9.52 -28.34 -8.57
CA GLY A 281 -9.07 -28.19 -9.96
C GLY A 281 -9.91 -27.24 -10.81
N VAL A 282 -10.86 -26.50 -10.21
CA VAL A 282 -11.63 -25.45 -10.90
C VAL A 282 -10.70 -24.34 -11.40
N ILE A 283 -9.61 -24.08 -10.67
CA ILE A 283 -8.51 -23.20 -11.08
C ILE A 283 -7.32 -24.08 -11.48
N ALA A 284 -7.22 -24.41 -12.77
CA ALA A 284 -6.21 -25.32 -13.31
C ALA A 284 -4.85 -24.67 -13.64
N ASP A 285 -4.57 -23.47 -13.11
CA ASP A 285 -3.31 -22.77 -13.36
C ASP A 285 -2.19 -23.39 -12.51
N LEU A 286 -1.13 -23.92 -13.14
CA LEU A 286 0.02 -24.52 -12.45
C LEU A 286 0.65 -23.57 -11.42
N SER A 287 0.62 -22.26 -11.67
CA SER A 287 1.11 -21.23 -10.74
C SER A 287 0.28 -21.14 -9.44
N SER A 288 -0.97 -21.63 -9.45
CA SER A 288 -1.88 -21.58 -8.31
C SER A 288 -1.76 -22.80 -7.39
N ALA A 289 -1.30 -23.95 -7.90
CA ALA A 289 -1.11 -25.17 -7.12
C ALA A 289 0.00 -25.04 -6.07
N GLY A 290 1.07 -24.29 -6.39
CA GLY A 290 2.15 -23.99 -5.45
C GLY A 290 1.68 -23.28 -4.18
N ARG A 291 0.58 -22.54 -4.24
CA ARG A 291 0.05 -21.77 -3.10
C ARG A 291 -0.41 -22.66 -1.95
N LEU A 292 -1.03 -23.80 -2.23
CA LEU A 292 -1.45 -24.74 -1.17
C LEU A 292 -0.23 -25.30 -0.44
N ARG A 293 0.77 -25.76 -1.21
CA ARG A 293 2.02 -26.29 -0.68
C ARG A 293 2.76 -25.25 0.18
N GLN A 294 2.81 -23.99 -0.24
CA GLN A 294 3.43 -22.91 0.54
C GLN A 294 2.78 -22.75 1.93
N TRP A 295 1.45 -22.84 2.01
CA TRP A 295 0.72 -22.75 3.28
C TRP A 295 0.90 -24.01 4.15
N GLU A 296 0.97 -25.21 3.55
CA GLU A 296 1.29 -26.44 4.27
C GLU A 296 2.70 -26.40 4.89
N GLU A 297 3.69 -25.98 4.10
CA GLU A 297 5.07 -25.78 4.55
C GLU A 297 5.14 -24.75 5.69
N PHE A 298 4.45 -23.61 5.54
CA PHE A 298 4.35 -22.59 6.58
C PHE A 298 3.83 -23.15 7.91
N PHE A 299 2.77 -23.98 7.91
CA PHE A 299 2.27 -24.55 9.16
C PHE A 299 3.28 -25.48 9.84
N SER A 300 4.06 -26.23 9.04
CA SER A 300 5.14 -27.07 9.58
C SER A 300 6.27 -26.24 10.20
N LEU A 301 6.68 -25.16 9.53
CA LEU A 301 7.74 -24.25 10.00
C LEU A 301 7.32 -23.48 11.26
N VAL A 302 6.10 -22.95 11.31
CA VAL A 302 5.61 -22.21 12.49
C VAL A 302 5.40 -23.13 13.69
N ALA A 303 5.02 -24.39 13.48
CA ALA A 303 4.93 -25.37 14.56
C ALA A 303 6.30 -25.64 15.20
N ALA A 304 7.37 -25.67 14.39
CA ALA A 304 8.74 -25.83 14.87
C ALA A 304 9.31 -24.54 15.51
N SER A 305 8.99 -23.38 14.92
CA SER A 305 9.54 -22.07 15.29
C SER A 305 8.43 -21.01 15.46
N PRO A 306 7.66 -21.04 16.56
CA PRO A 306 6.50 -20.15 16.76
C PRO A 306 6.89 -18.66 16.89
N LEU A 307 8.14 -18.38 17.26
CA LEU A 307 8.71 -17.03 17.33
C LEU A 307 9.24 -16.53 15.98
N GLY A 308 9.15 -17.34 14.92
CA GLY A 308 9.68 -17.04 13.59
C GLY A 308 11.07 -17.64 13.36
N GLU A 309 11.46 -17.68 12.09
CA GLU A 309 12.75 -18.12 11.56
C GLU A 309 13.76 -16.95 11.43
N GLY A 310 13.36 -15.74 11.80
CA GLY A 310 14.15 -14.52 11.66
C GLY A 310 13.98 -13.83 10.30
N ALA A 311 14.21 -12.53 10.24
CA ALA A 311 14.01 -11.77 9.00
C ALA A 311 15.12 -12.03 7.97
N SER A 312 16.32 -12.40 8.41
CA SER A 312 17.47 -12.75 7.55
C SER A 312 17.23 -14.01 6.72
N SER A 313 16.36 -14.92 7.16
CA SER A 313 16.04 -16.15 6.43
C SER A 313 14.92 -15.99 5.40
N VAL A 314 14.19 -14.86 5.42
CA VAL A 314 13.00 -14.61 4.60
C VAL A 314 13.21 -13.42 3.66
N GLY A 315 12.98 -13.61 2.36
CA GLY A 315 13.11 -12.55 1.36
C GLY A 315 13.60 -13.03 0.00
N VAL A 316 13.64 -12.12 -0.97
CA VAL A 316 14.18 -12.40 -2.31
C VAL A 316 15.64 -12.85 -2.19
N GLY A 317 15.96 -14.03 -2.73
CA GLY A 317 17.31 -14.61 -2.65
C GLY A 317 17.68 -15.20 -1.28
N ARG A 318 16.71 -15.38 -0.37
CA ARG A 318 16.89 -16.03 0.94
C ARG A 318 16.35 -17.45 0.95
N LEU A 319 16.56 -18.17 2.06
CA LEU A 319 16.12 -19.56 2.24
C LEU A 319 14.62 -19.71 2.01
N TYR A 320 13.84 -18.76 2.52
CA TYR A 320 12.40 -18.73 2.40
C TYR A 320 11.93 -17.54 1.56
N TRP A 321 11.26 -17.82 0.45
CA TRP A 321 10.60 -16.80 -0.37
C TRP A 321 9.24 -17.29 -0.84
N PHE A 322 8.20 -16.86 -0.12
CA PHE A 322 6.84 -17.27 -0.39
C PHE A 322 6.08 -16.20 -1.17
N ASP A 323 5.08 -16.60 -1.96
CA ASP A 323 4.21 -15.63 -2.63
C ASP A 323 3.23 -14.98 -1.66
N SER A 324 3.15 -15.36 -0.39
CA SER A 324 2.18 -14.81 0.58
C SER A 324 2.83 -13.77 1.49
N PHE A 325 2.27 -12.55 1.54
CA PHE A 325 2.72 -11.54 2.51
C PHE A 325 2.57 -12.03 3.95
N TYR A 326 1.48 -12.75 4.27
CA TYR A 326 1.27 -13.27 5.63
C TYR A 326 2.32 -14.31 6.02
N ILE A 327 2.61 -15.28 5.13
CA ILE A 327 3.62 -16.30 5.42
C ILE A 327 4.96 -15.64 5.69
N ASN A 328 5.39 -14.75 4.80
CA ASN A 328 6.68 -14.10 4.97
C ASN A 328 6.74 -13.22 6.22
N LEU A 329 5.67 -12.49 6.56
CA LEU A 329 5.60 -11.70 7.80
C LEU A 329 5.72 -12.61 9.03
N PHE A 330 4.90 -13.65 9.11
CA PHE A 330 4.86 -14.53 10.28
C PHE A 330 6.14 -15.37 10.43
N LEU A 331 6.78 -15.79 9.34
CA LEU A 331 8.09 -16.43 9.40
C LEU A 331 9.18 -15.44 9.82
N SER A 332 9.12 -14.19 9.36
CA SER A 332 10.15 -13.19 9.68
C SER A 332 10.14 -12.77 11.16
N ILE A 333 8.95 -12.51 11.72
CA ILE A 333 8.82 -11.91 13.07
C ILE A 333 8.01 -12.75 14.06
N GLY A 334 7.56 -13.94 13.68
CA GLY A 334 6.73 -14.80 14.51
C GLY A 334 5.24 -14.46 14.48
N LEU A 335 4.43 -15.42 14.92
CA LEU A 335 2.96 -15.33 14.79
C LEU A 335 2.36 -14.23 15.66
N ILE A 336 2.78 -14.12 16.92
CA ILE A 336 2.25 -13.11 17.86
C ILE A 336 2.57 -11.70 17.38
N LEU A 337 3.85 -11.41 17.08
CA LEU A 337 4.26 -10.08 16.62
C LEU A 337 3.70 -9.75 15.24
N GLY A 338 3.58 -10.73 14.34
CA GLY A 338 2.92 -10.55 13.06
C GLY A 338 1.44 -10.15 13.21
N VAL A 339 0.70 -10.78 14.13
CA VAL A 339 -0.70 -10.40 14.40
C VAL A 339 -0.76 -8.98 14.97
N VAL A 340 0.12 -8.62 15.91
CA VAL A 340 0.21 -7.25 16.46
C VAL A 340 0.51 -6.23 15.35
N TYR A 341 1.45 -6.54 14.45
CA TYR A 341 1.79 -5.72 13.29
C TYR A 341 0.56 -5.49 12.40
N LEU A 342 -0.18 -6.55 12.05
CA LEU A 342 -1.37 -6.45 11.19
C LEU A 342 -2.48 -5.64 11.87
N LEU A 343 -2.74 -5.89 13.15
CA LEU A 343 -3.73 -5.11 13.91
C LEU A 343 -3.38 -3.63 13.92
N PHE A 344 -2.10 -3.29 14.09
CA PHE A 344 -1.64 -1.91 14.04
C PHE A 344 -1.81 -1.31 12.64
N MET A 345 -1.28 -1.97 11.60
CA MET A 345 -1.34 -1.54 10.20
C MET A 345 -2.77 -1.26 9.74
N PHE A 346 -3.72 -2.10 10.14
CA PHE A 346 -5.13 -1.98 9.75
C PHE A 346 -6.00 -1.22 10.76
N SER A 347 -5.47 -0.85 11.94
CA SER A 347 -6.22 -0.10 12.95
C SER A 347 -6.87 1.20 12.44
N PRO A 348 -6.21 2.03 11.59
CA PRO A 348 -6.85 3.23 11.05
C PRO A 348 -8.01 2.87 10.13
N ALA A 349 -7.84 1.85 9.28
CA ALA A 349 -8.89 1.39 8.38
C ALA A 349 -10.09 0.82 9.15
N PHE A 350 -9.87 0.03 10.21
CA PHE A 350 -10.95 -0.47 11.06
C PHE A 350 -11.74 0.65 11.72
N TYR A 351 -11.07 1.73 12.13
CA TYR A 351 -11.74 2.93 12.63
C TYR A 351 -12.59 3.57 11.52
N LEU A 352 -12.06 3.75 10.32
CA LEU A 352 -12.80 4.33 9.19
C LEU A 352 -14.01 3.50 8.74
N ILE A 353 -13.89 2.16 8.74
CA ILE A 353 -15.00 1.24 8.45
C ILE A 353 -16.14 1.42 9.45
N SER A 354 -15.81 1.61 10.73
CA SER A 354 -16.84 1.85 11.77
C SER A 354 -17.55 3.20 11.58
N LEU A 355 -16.84 4.20 11.05
CA LEU A 355 -17.40 5.52 10.76
C LEU A 355 -18.12 5.61 9.41
N TYR A 356 -17.97 4.63 8.52
CA TYR A 356 -18.51 4.69 7.15
C TYR A 356 -20.02 5.00 7.15
N LYS A 357 -20.44 6.00 6.37
CA LYS A 357 -21.83 6.53 6.35
C LYS A 357 -22.39 7.03 7.70
N GLY A 358 -21.56 7.09 8.75
CA GLY A 358 -21.90 7.74 10.01
C GLY A 358 -22.01 9.26 9.88
N GLU A 359 -22.42 9.93 10.96
CA GLU A 359 -22.59 11.38 10.97
C GLU A 359 -21.28 12.14 10.72
N ALA A 360 -20.20 11.78 11.44
CA ALA A 360 -18.88 12.37 11.23
C ALA A 360 -18.42 12.23 9.77
N TYR A 361 -18.65 11.06 9.15
CA TYR A 361 -18.35 10.83 7.73
C TYR A 361 -19.17 11.74 6.81
N ARG A 362 -20.45 11.95 7.09
CA ARG A 362 -21.33 12.82 6.28
C ARG A 362 -20.95 14.29 6.37
N ARG A 363 -20.50 14.77 7.54
CA ARG A 363 -20.03 16.15 7.76
C ARG A 363 -18.65 16.42 7.14
N ALA A 364 -17.87 15.39 6.84
CA ALA A 364 -16.52 15.56 6.28
C ALA A 364 -16.55 16.10 4.85
N SER A 365 -15.47 16.81 4.47
CA SER A 365 -15.31 17.32 3.10
C SER A 365 -15.37 16.19 2.06
N LEU A 366 -15.76 16.52 0.82
CA LEU A 366 -15.80 15.53 -0.27
C LEU A 366 -14.46 14.80 -0.46
N HIS A 367 -13.34 15.51 -0.42
CA HIS A 367 -12.00 14.92 -0.57
C HIS A 367 -11.68 13.96 0.58
N THR A 368 -12.01 14.33 1.83
CA THR A 368 -11.85 13.44 2.98
C THR A 368 -12.70 12.17 2.82
N ARG A 369 -13.96 12.31 2.41
CA ARG A 369 -14.85 11.17 2.15
C ARG A 369 -14.30 10.27 1.04
N ALA A 370 -13.74 10.84 -0.03
CA ALA A 370 -13.15 10.09 -1.13
C ALA A 370 -11.92 9.26 -0.70
N LEU A 371 -11.01 9.87 0.06
CA LEU A 371 -9.86 9.14 0.62
C LEU A 371 -10.31 8.05 1.61
N SER A 372 -11.29 8.37 2.45
CA SER A 372 -11.89 7.39 3.38
C SER A 372 -12.49 6.20 2.65
N TYR A 373 -13.24 6.48 1.57
CA TYR A 373 -13.85 5.47 0.72
C TYR A 373 -12.77 4.59 0.09
N GLY A 374 -11.70 5.18 -0.44
CA GLY A 374 -10.55 4.44 -0.97
C GLY A 374 -9.99 3.44 0.04
N VAL A 375 -9.78 3.86 1.29
CA VAL A 375 -9.29 2.95 2.36
C VAL A 375 -10.30 1.85 2.67
N VAL A 376 -11.58 2.18 2.90
CA VAL A 376 -12.64 1.21 3.22
C VAL A 376 -12.83 0.18 2.10
N PHE A 377 -12.77 0.64 0.85
CA PHE A 377 -12.88 -0.18 -0.35
C PHE A 377 -11.69 -1.14 -0.50
N TYR A 378 -10.48 -0.63 -0.30
CA TYR A 378 -9.25 -1.35 -0.62
C TYR A 378 -8.83 -2.35 0.46
N THR A 379 -9.18 -2.08 1.73
CA THR A 379 -8.85 -2.91 2.90
C THR A 379 -9.21 -4.40 2.75
N PRO A 380 -10.47 -4.80 2.45
CA PRO A 380 -10.82 -6.22 2.33
C PRO A 380 -10.04 -6.91 1.20
N GLY A 381 -9.81 -6.18 0.10
CA GLY A 381 -9.02 -6.68 -1.01
C GLY A 381 -7.54 -6.89 -0.65
N LEU A 382 -6.94 -5.98 0.12
CA LEU A 382 -5.58 -6.17 0.65
C LEU A 382 -5.50 -7.37 1.56
N LEU A 383 -6.45 -7.49 2.51
CA LEU A 383 -6.49 -8.62 3.44
C LEU A 383 -6.60 -9.96 2.71
N TYR A 384 -7.40 -10.02 1.63
CA TYR A 384 -7.48 -11.17 0.73
C TYR A 384 -6.17 -11.41 -0.04
N SER A 385 -5.63 -10.37 -0.66
CA SER A 385 -4.45 -10.48 -1.53
C SER A 385 -3.19 -10.87 -0.76
N PHE A 386 -3.07 -10.47 0.52
CA PHE A 386 -1.94 -10.80 1.39
C PHE A 386 -1.78 -12.31 1.62
N VAL A 387 -2.84 -13.10 1.40
CA VAL A 387 -2.78 -14.57 1.44
C VAL A 387 -2.00 -15.15 0.26
N PHE A 388 -1.97 -14.43 -0.86
CA PHE A 388 -1.57 -14.98 -2.16
C PHE A 388 -0.48 -14.18 -2.88
N GLN A 389 -0.15 -12.98 -2.41
CA GLN A 389 0.81 -12.08 -3.05
C GLN A 389 1.75 -11.44 -2.02
N SER A 390 3.05 -11.45 -2.33
CA SER A 390 4.13 -10.94 -1.48
C SER A 390 4.30 -9.45 -1.78
N PHE A 391 3.73 -8.60 -0.93
CA PHE A 391 3.76 -7.14 -1.12
C PHE A 391 4.99 -6.46 -0.47
N PHE A 392 6.14 -7.11 -0.49
CA PHE A 392 7.37 -6.52 0.07
C PHE A 392 7.71 -5.22 -0.64
N ASN A 393 7.87 -4.13 0.13
CA ASN A 393 8.17 -2.79 -0.37
C ASN A 393 7.19 -2.22 -1.41
N ALA A 394 6.02 -2.84 -1.57
CA ALA A 394 5.05 -2.46 -2.60
C ALA A 394 4.51 -1.04 -2.38
N VAL A 395 4.54 -0.24 -3.44
CA VAL A 395 4.06 1.16 -3.45
C VAL A 395 2.63 1.30 -2.92
N ALA A 396 1.77 0.34 -3.28
CA ALA A 396 0.39 0.32 -2.83
C ALA A 396 0.25 0.28 -1.30
N ILE A 397 1.19 -0.37 -0.57
CA ILE A 397 1.18 -0.40 0.89
C ILE A 397 1.53 0.98 1.46
N TYR A 398 2.56 1.64 0.94
CA TYR A 398 2.97 2.98 1.38
C TYR A 398 1.83 4.00 1.20
N ILE A 399 1.21 3.99 0.02
CA ILE A 399 0.08 4.87 -0.28
C ILE A 399 -1.09 4.58 0.68
N TYR A 400 -1.43 3.30 0.86
CA TYR A 400 -2.50 2.88 1.74
C TYR A 400 -2.26 3.28 3.20
N THR A 401 -1.06 3.05 3.75
CA THR A 401 -0.74 3.42 5.14
C THR A 401 -0.76 4.94 5.31
N MET A 402 -0.14 5.70 4.41
CA MET A 402 -0.16 7.17 4.46
C MET A 402 -1.59 7.74 4.44
N VAL A 403 -2.42 7.30 3.49
CA VAL A 403 -3.79 7.82 3.35
C VAL A 403 -4.67 7.37 4.52
N SER A 404 -4.58 6.12 4.97
CA SER A 404 -5.37 5.61 6.09
C SER A 404 -5.06 6.33 7.41
N PHE A 405 -3.77 6.60 7.69
CA PHE A 405 -3.36 7.40 8.85
C PHE A 405 -3.82 8.86 8.74
N SER A 406 -3.65 9.49 7.57
CA SER A 406 -4.11 10.87 7.30
C SER A 406 -5.58 11.06 7.63
N VAL A 407 -6.42 10.20 7.07
CA VAL A 407 -7.87 10.30 7.18
C VAL A 407 -8.34 9.91 8.58
N CYS A 408 -7.75 8.87 9.20
CA CYS A 408 -8.06 8.50 10.57
C CYS A 408 -7.77 9.64 11.55
N PHE A 409 -6.63 10.32 11.40
CA PHE A 409 -6.28 11.48 12.21
C PHE A 409 -7.30 12.61 12.10
N TYR A 410 -7.71 12.93 10.86
CA TYR A 410 -8.76 13.92 10.63
C TYR A 410 -10.01 13.64 11.46
N PHE A 411 -10.49 12.39 11.45
CA PHE A 411 -11.71 12.03 12.16
C PHE A 411 -11.52 11.98 13.67
N LYS A 412 -10.36 11.53 14.17
CA LYS A 412 -10.06 11.57 15.61
C LYS A 412 -9.99 13.00 16.14
N LYS A 413 -9.37 13.91 15.40
CA LYS A 413 -9.24 15.32 15.80
C LYS A 413 -10.58 16.07 15.77
N ASN A 414 -11.37 15.88 14.72
CA ASN A 414 -12.64 16.59 14.55
C ASN A 414 -13.84 15.88 15.21
N GLY A 415 -13.68 14.61 15.62
CA GLY A 415 -14.69 13.90 16.41
C GLY A 415 -14.54 14.13 17.92
N ALA A 416 -13.37 14.61 18.37
CA ALA A 416 -13.11 14.97 19.77
C ALA A 416 -13.59 16.39 20.13
N SER A 417 -13.95 17.23 19.16
CA SER A 417 -14.51 18.57 19.41
C SER A 417 -16.02 18.59 19.64
N ASP A 418 -16.68 17.44 19.49
CA ASP A 418 -18.14 17.28 19.63
C ASP A 418 -18.53 16.59 20.96
N LYS A 419 -17.58 16.49 21.90
CA LYS A 419 -17.82 16.17 23.32
C LYS A 419 -17.30 17.33 24.17
#